data_AF-A0A7C4WWR8-F1
#
_entry.id   AF-A0A7C4WWR8-F1
#
_cell.length_a   1.000
_cell.length_b   1.000
_cell.length_c   1.000
_cell.angle_alpha   90.00
_cell.angle_beta   90.00
_cell.angle_gamma   90.00
#
_symmetry.space_group_name_H-M   'P 1'
#
loop_
_entity.id
_entity.type
_entity.pdbx_description
1 polymer ?
#
loop_
_entity_poly.entity_id
_entity_poly.type
_entity_poly.pdbx_seq_one_letter_code
_entity_poly.pdbx_strand_id
1 'polypeptide(L)'
;MDRGTPSISDMVLSTIREFNETFNMLRDMRIKLEKLNQLISSGEVSPQTAESIRRDYMSQLIGLLDKFFKLRAELEDLRVRCIVEMERAKVDAGATGSSDIISRLEELTIRIDDALESLDMDSRLFIASQYAQYLKSPGINQNALREKKLMYRRFVDSIIESWLVDKADLESELSDLERDANNIREQLKELWVRFMVGEYDRSEYDAKRSRLEEDLSSINTRITDLRDKLDTIDERIIELTSVIGAEEVEEAG
;
A
#
# COMPACT_ATOMS: atom_id res chain seq x y z
N MET A 1 -9.78 12.63 -44.68
CA MET A 1 -8.86 13.38 -43.80
C MET A 1 -9.39 13.21 -42.39
N ASP A 2 -9.02 12.11 -41.73
CA ASP A 2 -9.50 11.81 -40.38
C ASP A 2 -8.48 12.38 -39.39
N ARG A 3 -8.79 13.57 -38.86
CA ARG A 3 -7.91 14.27 -37.91
C ARG A 3 -8.13 13.67 -36.52
N GLY A 4 -7.22 12.80 -36.10
CA GLY A 4 -6.51 12.97 -34.83
C GLY A 4 -7.24 12.60 -33.53
N THR A 5 -8.12 11.61 -33.50
CA THR A 5 -8.45 10.97 -32.22
C THR A 5 -7.32 10.00 -31.85
N PRO A 6 -6.60 10.20 -30.74
CA PRO A 6 -5.57 9.26 -30.30
C PRO A 6 -6.19 7.88 -30.10
N SER A 7 -5.46 6.83 -30.48
CA SER A 7 -5.91 5.45 -30.26
C SER A 7 -6.06 5.20 -28.76
N ILE A 8 -6.96 4.29 -28.36
CA ILE A 8 -7.09 3.87 -26.94
C ILE A 8 -5.73 3.42 -26.40
N SER A 9 -4.95 2.71 -27.22
CA SER A 9 -3.59 2.31 -26.88
C SER A 9 -2.68 3.50 -26.59
N ASP A 10 -2.74 4.57 -27.39
CA ASP A 10 -1.88 5.74 -27.20
C ASP A 10 -2.25 6.49 -25.93
N MET A 11 -3.55 6.61 -25.65
CA MET A 11 -4.06 7.20 -24.41
C MET A 11 -3.59 6.40 -23.19
N VAL A 12 -3.81 5.08 -23.17
CA VAL A 12 -3.39 4.21 -22.05
C VAL A 12 -1.88 4.33 -21.79
N LEU A 13 -1.05 4.22 -22.82
CA LEU A 13 0.40 4.26 -22.64
C LEU A 13 0.88 5.65 -22.18
N SER A 14 0.28 6.73 -22.69
CA SER A 14 0.59 8.08 -22.25
C SER A 14 0.21 8.30 -20.78
N THR A 15 -1.01 7.93 -20.40
CA THR A 15 -1.53 8.11 -19.04
C THR A 15 -0.76 7.25 -18.04
N ILE A 16 -0.40 6.00 -18.38
CA ILE A 16 0.46 5.15 -17.54
C ILE A 16 1.83 5.80 -17.31
N ARG A 17 2.45 6.33 -18.37
CA ARG A 17 3.75 7.01 -18.25
C ARG A 17 3.66 8.21 -17.31
N GLU A 18 2.66 9.07 -17.51
CA GLU A 18 2.46 10.25 -16.66
C GLU A 18 2.11 9.88 -15.21
N PHE A 19 1.36 8.80 -15.02
CA PHE A 19 1.03 8.25 -13.71
C PHE A 19 2.30 7.79 -12.98
N ASN A 20 3.15 7.02 -13.65
CA ASN A 20 4.41 6.53 -13.10
C ASN A 20 5.40 7.67 -12.81
N GLU A 21 5.48 8.68 -13.67
CA GLU A 21 6.29 9.88 -13.42
C GLU A 21 5.80 10.63 -12.18
N THR A 22 4.49 10.85 -12.08
CA THR A 22 3.86 11.53 -10.93
C THR A 22 4.10 10.74 -9.64
N PHE A 23 3.99 9.42 -9.70
CA PHE A 23 4.27 8.53 -8.59
C PHE A 23 5.74 8.63 -8.12
N ASN A 24 6.70 8.59 -9.05
CA ASN A 24 8.11 8.74 -8.71
C ASN A 24 8.39 10.10 -8.03
N MET A 25 7.76 11.17 -8.50
CA MET A 25 7.87 12.49 -7.86
C MET A 25 7.27 12.51 -6.45
N LEU A 26 6.15 11.81 -6.21
CA LEU A 26 5.57 11.65 -4.86
C LEU A 26 6.53 10.90 -3.93
N ARG A 27 7.18 9.83 -4.42
CA ARG A 27 8.17 9.08 -3.65
C ARG A 27 9.39 9.94 -3.31
N ASP A 28 9.89 10.71 -4.26
CA ASP A 28 11.00 11.65 -4.02
C ASP A 28 10.61 12.72 -3.01
N MET A 29 9.36 13.20 -3.04
CA MET A 29 8.86 14.17 -2.07
C MET A 29 8.77 13.59 -0.65
N ARG A 30 8.31 12.33 -0.52
CA ARG A 30 8.33 11.60 0.76
C ARG A 30 9.74 11.55 1.34
N ILE A 31 10.73 11.14 0.55
CA ILE A 31 12.14 11.05 0.97
C ILE A 31 12.68 12.41 1.40
N LYS A 32 12.36 13.49 0.66
CA LYS A 32 12.77 14.85 1.01
C LYS A 32 12.17 15.31 2.34
N LEU A 33 10.89 15.01 2.59
CA LEU A 33 10.22 15.34 3.85
C LEU A 33 10.77 14.53 5.03
N GLU A 34 11.05 13.23 4.85
CA GLU A 34 11.69 12.39 5.86
C GLU A 34 13.08 12.93 6.23
N LYS A 35 13.90 13.28 5.23
CA LYS A 35 15.22 13.88 5.45
C LYS A 35 15.13 15.23 6.16
N LEU A 36 14.16 16.07 5.80
CA LEU A 36 13.93 17.34 6.51
C LEU A 36 13.59 17.09 7.98
N ASN A 37 12.73 16.12 8.28
CA ASN A 37 12.40 15.77 9.66
C ASN A 37 13.61 15.26 10.45
N GLN A 38 14.51 14.49 9.83
CA GLN A 38 15.77 14.07 10.46
C GLN A 38 16.66 15.27 10.83
N LEU A 39 16.83 16.23 9.92
CA LEU A 39 17.63 17.44 10.16
C LEU A 39 17.04 18.35 11.25
N ILE A 40 15.72 18.36 11.38
CA ILE A 40 15.04 19.06 12.47
C ILE A 40 15.34 18.37 13.79
N SER A 41 15.20 17.04 13.84
CA SER A 41 15.45 16.25 15.06
C SER A 41 16.91 16.29 15.50
N SER A 42 17.87 16.38 14.58
CA SER A 42 19.29 16.55 14.90
C SER A 42 19.68 17.98 15.28
N GLY A 43 18.77 18.96 15.12
CA GLY A 43 19.02 20.36 15.39
C GLY A 43 19.94 21.06 14.39
N GLU A 44 20.20 20.44 13.23
CA GLU A 44 21.07 20.97 12.18
C GLU A 44 20.44 22.14 11.42
N VAL A 45 19.12 22.28 11.47
CA VAL A 45 18.37 23.30 10.76
C VAL A 45 17.53 24.12 11.74
N SER A 46 17.53 25.45 11.54
CA SER A 46 16.70 26.33 12.36
C SER A 46 15.19 26.03 12.15
N PRO A 47 14.35 26.14 13.19
CA PRO A 47 12.91 25.90 13.05
C PRO A 47 12.24 26.77 11.96
N GLN A 48 12.70 28.01 11.79
CA GLN A 48 12.17 28.94 10.79
C GLN A 48 12.51 28.49 9.36
N THR A 49 13.76 28.08 9.13
CA THR A 49 14.20 27.55 7.84
C THR A 49 13.47 26.25 7.49
N ALA A 50 13.38 25.35 8.47
CA ALA A 50 12.68 24.08 8.32
C ALA A 50 11.20 24.29 7.94
N GLU A 51 10.52 25.22 8.61
CA GLU A 51 9.11 25.49 8.34
C GLU A 51 8.88 26.13 6.96
N SER A 52 9.80 26.99 6.51
CA SER A 52 9.76 27.53 5.14
C SER A 52 9.89 26.42 4.10
N ILE A 53 10.89 25.54 4.24
CA ILE A 53 11.12 24.42 3.31
C ILE A 53 9.93 23.46 3.32
N ARG A 54 9.42 23.15 4.52
CA ARG A 54 8.24 22.28 4.68
C ARG A 54 7.04 22.83 3.93
N ARG A 55 6.77 24.14 4.04
CA ARG A 55 5.67 24.77 3.32
C ARG A 55 5.80 24.63 1.81
N ASP A 56 7.00 24.84 1.27
CA ASP A 56 7.26 24.71 -0.16
C ASP A 56 7.08 23.27 -0.65
N TYR A 57 7.56 22.29 0.13
CA TYR A 57 7.40 20.87 -0.18
C TYR A 57 5.93 20.44 -0.08
N MET A 58 5.20 20.89 0.93
CA MET A 58 3.77 20.60 1.07
C MET A 58 2.96 21.20 -0.08
N SER A 59 3.29 22.42 -0.53
CA SER A 59 2.63 23.03 -1.69
C SER A 59 2.85 22.21 -2.97
N GLN A 60 4.07 21.72 -3.19
CA GLN A 60 4.38 20.85 -4.33
C GLN A 60 3.68 19.50 -4.21
N LEU A 61 3.69 18.91 -3.01
CA LEU A 61 3.06 17.63 -2.70
C LEU A 61 1.56 17.67 -3.01
N ILE A 62 0.85 18.72 -2.58
CA ILE A 62 -0.59 18.88 -2.86
C ILE A 62 -0.87 18.85 -4.37
N GLY A 63 -0.06 19.57 -5.17
CA GLY A 63 -0.20 19.57 -6.63
C GLY A 63 0.03 18.18 -7.25
N LEU A 64 1.02 17.44 -6.74
CA LEU A 64 1.30 16.07 -7.17
C LEU A 64 0.18 15.11 -6.76
N LEU A 65 -0.38 15.25 -5.56
CA LEU A 65 -1.49 14.41 -5.09
C LEU A 65 -2.74 14.63 -5.95
N ASP A 66 -3.12 15.88 -6.23
CA ASP A 66 -4.24 16.17 -7.12
C ASP A 66 -4.03 15.60 -8.53
N LYS A 67 -2.81 15.69 -9.06
CA LYS A 67 -2.45 15.07 -10.35
C LYS A 67 -2.55 13.55 -10.28
N PHE A 68 -2.06 12.93 -9.21
CA PHE A 68 -2.10 11.48 -9.00
C PHE A 68 -3.53 10.95 -8.99
N PHE A 69 -4.44 11.54 -8.21
CA PHE A 69 -5.83 11.08 -8.14
C PHE A 69 -6.55 11.25 -9.47
N LYS A 70 -6.29 12.33 -10.22
CA LYS A 70 -6.85 12.53 -11.56
C LYS A 70 -6.37 11.46 -12.55
N LEU A 71 -5.07 11.21 -12.60
CA LEU A 71 -4.49 10.19 -13.48
C LEU A 71 -4.97 8.79 -13.09
N ARG A 72 -5.13 8.51 -11.80
CA ARG A 72 -5.71 7.25 -11.31
C ARG A 72 -7.14 7.07 -11.84
N ALA A 73 -8.00 8.08 -11.67
CA ALA A 73 -9.36 8.03 -12.16
C ALA A 73 -9.42 7.87 -13.69
N GLU A 74 -8.53 8.54 -14.42
CA GLU A 74 -8.42 8.41 -15.87
C GLU A 74 -8.00 6.99 -16.30
N LEU A 75 -7.05 6.36 -15.57
CA LEU A 75 -6.67 4.97 -15.80
C LEU A 75 -7.84 4.00 -15.51
N GLU A 76 -8.59 4.22 -14.43
CA GLU A 76 -9.79 3.44 -14.11
C GLU A 76 -10.85 3.56 -15.22
N ASP A 77 -11.08 4.77 -15.75
CA ASP A 77 -12.01 5.00 -16.87
C ASP A 77 -11.52 4.33 -18.17
N LEU A 78 -10.23 4.42 -18.48
CA LEU A 78 -9.62 3.76 -19.63
C LEU A 78 -9.70 2.23 -19.52
N ARG A 79 -9.52 1.67 -18.32
CA ARG A 79 -9.70 0.25 -18.03
C ARG A 79 -11.11 -0.20 -18.35
N VAL A 80 -12.12 0.50 -17.84
CA VAL A 80 -13.53 0.22 -18.14
C VAL A 80 -13.80 0.30 -19.64
N ARG A 81 -13.25 1.30 -20.32
CA ARG A 81 -13.38 1.45 -21.76
C ARG A 81 -12.76 0.28 -22.53
N CYS A 82 -11.57 -0.18 -22.13
CA CYS A 82 -10.94 -1.37 -22.71
C CYS A 82 -11.82 -2.60 -22.55
N ILE A 83 -12.40 -2.81 -21.37
CA ILE A 83 -13.32 -3.93 -21.09
C ILE A 83 -14.57 -3.85 -21.98
N VAL A 84 -15.20 -2.68 -22.10
CA VAL A 84 -16.40 -2.50 -22.94
C VAL A 84 -16.10 -2.76 -24.41
N GLU A 85 -15.00 -2.21 -24.93
CA GLU A 85 -14.59 -2.44 -26.33
C GLU A 85 -14.21 -3.90 -26.58
N MET A 86 -13.61 -4.57 -25.59
CA MET A 86 -13.30 -5.99 -25.67
C MET A 86 -14.58 -6.83 -25.76
N GLU A 87 -15.58 -6.55 -24.92
CA GLU A 87 -16.87 -7.27 -24.95
C GLU A 87 -17.63 -7.01 -26.25
N ARG A 88 -17.59 -5.77 -26.77
CA ARG A 88 -18.14 -5.46 -28.12
C ARG A 88 -17.43 -6.28 -29.20
N ALA A 89 -16.10 -6.30 -29.18
CA ALA A 89 -15.31 -7.08 -30.13
C ALA A 89 -15.60 -8.58 -30.04
N LYS A 90 -15.88 -9.13 -28.85
CA LYS A 90 -16.30 -10.53 -28.67
C LYS A 90 -17.67 -10.81 -29.29
N VAL A 91 -18.62 -9.89 -29.14
CA VAL A 91 -19.97 -10.01 -29.72
C VAL A 91 -19.95 -9.89 -31.25
N ASP A 92 -19.21 -8.92 -31.78
CA ASP A 92 -19.15 -8.64 -33.22
C ASP A 92 -18.35 -9.69 -34.01
N ALA A 93 -17.39 -10.37 -33.38
CA ALA A 93 -16.49 -11.30 -34.05
C ALA A 93 -17.02 -12.72 -34.26
N GLY A 94 -18.10 -13.13 -33.56
CA GLY A 94 -18.47 -14.54 -33.47
C GLY A 94 -17.30 -15.45 -33.04
N ALA A 95 -17.37 -16.76 -33.33
CA ALA A 95 -16.39 -17.75 -32.86
C ALA A 95 -15.00 -17.71 -33.55
N THR A 96 -14.77 -16.85 -34.56
CA THR A 96 -13.58 -16.99 -35.43
C THR A 96 -12.91 -15.68 -35.90
N GLY A 97 -13.30 -14.49 -35.41
CA GLY A 97 -12.98 -13.24 -36.12
C GLY A 97 -12.00 -12.20 -35.52
N SER A 98 -11.81 -12.07 -34.20
CA SER A 98 -11.18 -10.85 -33.63
C SER A 98 -10.17 -11.11 -32.50
N SER A 99 -9.45 -12.23 -32.58
CA SER A 99 -8.47 -12.62 -31.55
C SER A 99 -7.41 -11.53 -31.28
N ASP A 100 -6.89 -10.87 -32.31
CA ASP A 100 -5.81 -9.88 -32.15
C ASP A 100 -6.26 -8.59 -31.45
N ILE A 101 -7.47 -8.09 -31.72
CA ILE A 101 -8.00 -6.87 -31.06
C ILE A 101 -8.31 -7.17 -29.60
N ILE A 102 -8.93 -8.33 -29.33
CA ILE A 102 -9.24 -8.78 -27.98
C ILE A 102 -7.95 -8.92 -27.16
N SER A 103 -6.94 -9.64 -27.68
CA SER A 103 -5.65 -9.80 -26.98
C SER A 103 -4.94 -8.48 -26.71
N ARG A 104 -5.01 -7.50 -27.63
CA ARG A 104 -4.46 -6.16 -27.39
C ARG A 104 -5.19 -5.40 -26.29
N LEU A 105 -6.52 -5.48 -26.24
CA LEU A 105 -7.31 -4.82 -25.19
C LEU A 105 -7.11 -5.50 -23.83
N GLU A 106 -6.96 -6.82 -23.81
CA GLU A 106 -6.55 -7.57 -22.61
C GLU A 106 -5.18 -7.13 -22.11
N GLU A 107 -4.19 -7.03 -23.01
CA GLU A 107 -2.85 -6.56 -22.67
C GLU A 107 -2.87 -5.13 -22.11
N LEU A 108 -3.66 -4.23 -22.70
CA LEU A 108 -3.82 -2.87 -22.17
C LEU A 108 -4.47 -2.87 -20.78
N THR A 109 -5.46 -3.73 -20.54
CA THR A 109 -6.13 -3.86 -19.24
C THR A 109 -5.15 -4.34 -18.17
N ILE A 110 -4.36 -5.37 -18.47
CA ILE A 110 -3.31 -5.89 -17.57
C ILE A 110 -2.29 -4.78 -17.25
N ARG A 111 -1.82 -4.03 -18.26
CA ARG A 111 -0.87 -2.93 -18.02
C ARG A 111 -1.43 -1.82 -17.13
N ILE A 112 -2.74 -1.54 -17.23
CA ILE A 112 -3.39 -0.58 -16.34
C ILE A 112 -3.45 -1.13 -14.92
N ASP A 113 -3.86 -2.38 -14.75
CA ASP A 113 -3.94 -3.03 -13.44
C ASP A 113 -2.55 -3.07 -12.77
N ASP A 114 -1.53 -3.50 -13.51
CA ASP A 114 -0.12 -3.47 -13.05
C ASP A 114 0.31 -2.06 -12.62
N ALA A 115 -0.06 -1.01 -13.38
CA ALA A 115 0.27 0.36 -13.02
C ALA A 115 -0.45 0.82 -11.74
N LEU A 116 -1.75 0.53 -11.61
CA LEU A 116 -2.58 0.90 -10.46
C LEU A 116 -2.17 0.16 -9.18
N GLU A 117 -1.64 -1.06 -9.32
CA GLU A 117 -1.20 -1.93 -8.22
C GLU A 117 0.30 -1.81 -7.89
N SER A 118 1.10 -1.18 -8.75
CA SER A 118 2.57 -1.04 -8.58
C SER A 118 3.01 -0.34 -7.29
N LEU A 119 2.10 0.36 -6.60
CA LEU A 119 2.40 1.06 -5.35
C LEU A 119 2.49 0.07 -4.18
N ASP A 120 3.58 0.11 -3.44
CA ASP A 120 3.71 -0.59 -2.15
C ASP A 120 2.78 0.01 -1.08
N MET A 121 2.42 -0.79 -0.08
CA MET A 121 1.49 -0.43 0.97
C MET A 121 1.91 0.87 1.71
N ASP A 122 3.19 1.03 2.03
CA ASP A 122 3.67 2.22 2.75
C ASP A 122 3.50 3.50 1.94
N SER A 123 3.78 3.44 0.63
CA SER A 123 3.56 4.55 -0.29
C SER A 123 2.08 4.87 -0.44
N ARG A 124 1.21 3.85 -0.54
CA ARG A 124 -0.25 4.06 -0.59
C ARG A 124 -0.76 4.74 0.68
N LEU A 125 -0.36 4.25 1.86
CA LEU A 125 -0.72 4.83 3.14
C LEU A 125 -0.19 6.26 3.29
N PHE A 126 1.04 6.54 2.82
CA PHE A 126 1.59 7.90 2.80
C PHE A 126 0.74 8.84 1.94
N ILE A 127 0.46 8.47 0.68
CA ILE A 127 -0.37 9.28 -0.24
C ILE A 127 -1.74 9.54 0.37
N ALA A 128 -2.39 8.48 0.88
CA ALA A 128 -3.70 8.59 1.51
C ALA A 128 -3.67 9.53 2.71
N SER A 129 -2.66 9.41 3.58
CA SER A 129 -2.53 10.24 4.79
C SER A 129 -2.37 11.72 4.45
N GLN A 130 -1.50 12.03 3.49
CA GLN A 130 -1.24 13.40 3.07
C GLN A 130 -2.46 14.02 2.37
N TYR A 131 -3.16 13.21 1.56
CA TYR A 131 -4.38 13.68 0.92
C TYR A 131 -5.51 13.91 1.93
N ALA A 132 -5.64 13.04 2.94
CA ALA A 132 -6.60 13.18 4.01
C ALA A 132 -6.42 14.50 4.79
N GLN A 133 -5.16 14.85 5.09
CA GLN A 133 -4.83 16.13 5.72
C GLN A 133 -5.18 17.31 4.82
N TYR A 134 -4.91 17.19 3.51
CA TYR A 134 -5.28 18.21 2.53
C TYR A 134 -6.80 18.40 2.44
N LEU A 135 -7.59 17.32 2.46
CA LEU A 135 -9.05 17.40 2.43
C LEU A 135 -9.66 18.05 3.67
N LYS A 136 -8.97 18.00 4.82
CA LYS A 136 -9.36 18.70 6.06
C LYS A 136 -9.03 20.20 6.03
N SER A 137 -8.26 20.68 5.06
CA SER A 137 -7.83 22.07 5.00
C SER A 137 -8.98 23.02 4.61
N PRO A 138 -9.19 24.13 5.33
CA PRO A 138 -10.24 25.09 5.01
C PRO A 138 -9.89 25.83 3.71
N GLY A 139 -10.78 25.78 2.72
CA GLY A 139 -10.62 26.53 1.45
C GLY A 139 -11.01 25.78 0.17
N ILE A 140 -11.40 24.51 0.25
CA ILE A 140 -11.84 23.73 -0.92
C ILE A 140 -13.32 24.02 -1.21
N ASN A 141 -13.65 24.31 -2.47
CA ASN A 141 -15.02 24.44 -2.95
C ASN A 141 -15.82 23.15 -2.68
N GLN A 142 -17.03 23.25 -2.12
CA GLN A 142 -17.86 22.08 -1.74
C GLN A 142 -18.07 21.07 -2.86
N ASN A 143 -18.30 21.51 -4.11
CA ASN A 143 -18.51 20.57 -5.21
C ASN A 143 -17.22 19.82 -5.58
N ALA A 144 -16.09 20.52 -5.62
CA ALA A 144 -14.79 19.92 -5.86
C ALA A 144 -14.36 19.01 -4.68
N LEU A 145 -14.76 19.37 -3.46
CA LEU A 145 -14.49 18.57 -2.27
C LEU A 145 -15.21 17.21 -2.35
N ARG A 146 -16.46 17.18 -2.78
CA ARG A 146 -17.24 15.94 -2.92
C ARG A 146 -16.58 14.97 -3.91
N GLU A 147 -16.16 15.47 -5.08
CA GLU A 147 -15.47 14.65 -6.10
C GLU A 147 -14.13 14.11 -5.56
N LYS A 148 -13.34 14.97 -4.91
CA LYS A 148 -12.06 14.57 -4.30
C LYS A 148 -12.24 13.55 -3.17
N LYS A 149 -13.27 13.70 -2.35
CA LYS A 149 -13.62 12.73 -1.30
C LYS A 149 -14.03 11.38 -1.87
N LEU A 150 -14.77 11.37 -2.98
CA LEU A 150 -15.13 10.11 -3.65
C LEU A 150 -13.89 9.39 -4.19
N MET A 151 -12.97 10.11 -4.85
CA MET A 151 -11.70 9.53 -5.31
C MET A 151 -10.85 9.01 -4.15
N TYR A 152 -10.78 9.77 -3.06
CA TYR A 152 -10.09 9.37 -1.84
C TYR A 152 -10.70 8.10 -1.22
N ARG A 153 -12.04 8.03 -1.12
CA ARG A 153 -12.76 6.86 -0.60
C ARG A 153 -12.41 5.61 -1.40
N ARG A 154 -12.56 5.64 -2.73
CA ARG A 154 -12.20 4.51 -3.60
C ARG A 154 -10.76 4.06 -3.42
N PHE A 155 -9.84 5.01 -3.26
CA PHE A 155 -8.45 4.70 -3.02
C PHE A 155 -8.22 4.03 -1.66
N VAL A 156 -8.84 4.54 -0.59
CA VAL A 156 -8.78 3.92 0.74
C VAL A 156 -9.42 2.52 0.72
N ASP A 157 -10.56 2.34 0.04
CA ASP A 157 -11.19 1.03 -0.11
C ASP A 157 -10.24 0.04 -0.79
N SER A 158 -9.52 0.46 -1.86
CA SER A 158 -8.52 -0.38 -2.51
C SER A 158 -7.30 -0.69 -1.63
N ILE A 159 -6.95 0.19 -0.68
CA ILE A 159 -5.91 -0.07 0.33
C ILE A 159 -6.42 -1.13 1.30
N ILE A 160 -7.66 -1.01 1.78
CA ILE A 160 -8.26 -1.96 2.72
C ILE A 160 -8.36 -3.34 2.08
N GLU A 161 -8.86 -3.44 0.85
CA GLU A 161 -8.98 -4.71 0.13
C GLU A 161 -7.62 -5.40 -0.02
N SER A 162 -6.60 -4.65 -0.46
CA SER A 162 -5.22 -5.16 -0.56
C SER A 162 -4.67 -5.57 0.80
N TRP A 163 -4.93 -4.79 1.84
CA TRP A 163 -4.45 -5.06 3.19
C TRP A 163 -5.11 -6.31 3.79
N LEU A 164 -6.40 -6.55 3.54
CA LEU A 164 -7.07 -7.74 4.05
C LEU A 164 -6.46 -9.03 3.49
N VAL A 165 -5.99 -9.01 2.25
CA VAL A 165 -5.26 -10.14 1.65
C VAL A 165 -3.89 -10.30 2.32
N ASP A 166 -3.09 -9.23 2.37
CA ASP A 166 -1.76 -9.27 2.99
C ASP A 166 -1.83 -9.66 4.48
N LYS A 167 -2.84 -9.18 5.20
CA LYS A 167 -3.10 -9.46 6.61
C LYS A 167 -3.37 -10.93 6.84
N ALA A 168 -4.20 -11.57 5.99
CA ALA A 168 -4.47 -13.00 6.11
C ALA A 168 -3.19 -13.84 5.94
N ASP A 169 -2.32 -13.47 5.01
CA ASP A 169 -1.03 -14.14 4.82
C ASP A 169 -0.10 -13.96 6.03
N LEU A 170 -0.04 -12.73 6.58
CA LEU A 170 0.75 -12.44 7.78
C LEU A 170 0.22 -13.16 9.03
N GLU A 171 -1.10 -13.25 9.19
CA GLU A 171 -1.73 -14.01 10.28
C GLU A 171 -1.45 -15.51 10.16
N SER A 172 -1.39 -16.05 8.94
CA SER A 172 -0.97 -17.43 8.70
C SER A 172 0.51 -17.65 9.08
N GLU A 173 1.42 -16.76 8.65
CA GLU A 173 2.84 -16.82 9.03
C GLU A 173 3.00 -16.77 10.56
N LEU A 174 2.24 -15.90 11.23
CA LEU A 174 2.24 -15.77 12.68
C LEU A 174 1.76 -17.06 13.36
N SER A 175 0.70 -17.69 12.87
CA SER A 175 0.22 -18.97 13.40
C SER A 175 1.25 -20.09 13.25
N ASP A 176 1.99 -20.13 12.14
CA ASP A 176 3.04 -21.12 11.93
C ASP A 176 4.22 -20.88 12.88
N LEU A 177 4.67 -19.63 13.03
CA LEU A 177 5.72 -19.26 13.97
C LEU A 177 5.35 -19.57 15.43
N GLU A 178 4.10 -19.33 15.82
CA GLU A 178 3.61 -19.67 17.16
C GLU A 178 3.61 -21.19 17.41
N ARG A 179 3.25 -21.98 16.39
CA ARG A 179 3.35 -23.44 16.46
C ARG A 179 4.80 -23.88 16.63
N ASP A 180 5.72 -23.31 15.86
CA ASP A 180 7.14 -23.64 15.92
C ASP A 180 7.76 -23.25 17.27
N ALA A 181 7.40 -22.08 17.81
CA ALA A 181 7.79 -21.66 19.15
C ALA A 181 7.31 -22.65 20.22
N ASN A 182 6.06 -23.14 20.11
CA ASN A 182 5.52 -24.14 21.03
C ASN A 182 6.25 -25.48 20.91
N ASN A 183 6.55 -25.94 19.70
CA ASN A 183 7.34 -27.15 19.47
C ASN A 183 8.74 -27.04 20.12
N ILE A 184 9.43 -25.90 19.97
CA ILE A 184 10.73 -25.69 20.63
C ILE A 184 10.60 -25.69 22.15
N ARG A 185 9.54 -25.09 22.71
CA ARG A 185 9.26 -25.14 24.16
C ARG A 185 9.02 -26.58 24.65
N GLU A 186 8.39 -27.43 23.85
CA GLU A 186 8.24 -28.86 24.15
C GLU A 186 9.58 -29.60 24.08
N GLN A 187 10.40 -29.34 23.06
CA GLN A 187 11.75 -29.89 22.95
C GLN A 187 12.65 -29.48 24.12
N LEU A 188 12.55 -28.24 24.60
CA LEU A 188 13.27 -27.78 25.80
C LEU A 188 12.84 -28.56 27.07
N LYS A 189 11.54 -28.85 27.23
CA LYS A 189 11.03 -29.67 28.33
C LYS A 189 11.55 -31.11 28.23
N GLU A 190 11.49 -31.70 27.03
CA GLU A 190 12.01 -33.04 26.78
C GLU A 190 13.51 -33.12 27.06
N LEU A 191 14.28 -32.15 26.58
CA LEU A 191 15.72 -32.05 26.81
C LEU A 191 16.05 -32.01 28.30
N TRP A 192 15.28 -31.25 29.08
CA TRP A 192 15.43 -31.21 30.53
C TRP A 192 15.12 -32.57 31.19
N VAL A 193 14.05 -33.25 30.78
CA VAL A 193 13.72 -34.59 31.30
C VAL A 193 14.84 -35.59 30.99
N ARG A 194 15.34 -35.62 29.75
CA ARG A 194 16.44 -36.49 29.32
C ARG A 194 17.73 -36.25 30.11
N PHE A 195 18.06 -34.99 30.36
CA PHE A 195 19.17 -34.63 31.24
C PHE A 195 18.95 -35.15 32.67
N MET A 196 17.75 -34.96 33.24
CA MET A 196 17.43 -35.40 34.60
C MET A 196 17.48 -36.93 34.78
N VAL A 197 17.12 -37.70 33.76
CA VAL A 197 17.24 -39.18 33.79
C VAL A 197 18.65 -39.68 33.44
N GLY A 198 19.58 -38.76 33.13
CA GLY A 198 20.99 -39.07 32.89
C GLY A 198 21.31 -39.53 31.47
N GLU A 199 20.42 -39.32 30.49
CA GLU A 199 20.73 -39.61 29.07
C GLU A 199 21.77 -38.64 28.50
N TYR A 200 21.81 -37.42 29.03
CA TYR A 200 22.75 -36.38 28.62
C TYR A 200 23.65 -35.97 29.78
N ASP A 201 24.93 -35.75 29.48
CA ASP A 201 25.80 -35.05 30.39
C ASP A 201 25.51 -33.54 30.36
N ARG A 202 26.14 -32.82 31.29
CA ARG A 202 25.95 -31.37 31.43
C ARG A 202 26.37 -30.60 30.19
N SER A 203 27.47 -31.00 29.55
CA SER A 203 27.99 -30.30 28.37
C SER A 203 27.05 -30.46 27.18
N GLU A 204 26.51 -31.66 26.97
CA GLU A 204 25.56 -31.94 25.90
C GLU A 204 24.22 -31.22 26.13
N TYR A 205 23.71 -31.24 27.37
CA TYR A 205 22.51 -30.51 27.76
C TYR A 205 22.67 -29.01 27.51
N ASP A 206 23.73 -28.39 28.03
CA ASP A 206 23.96 -26.95 27.92
C ASP A 206 24.10 -26.52 26.45
N ALA A 207 24.78 -27.32 25.61
CA ALA A 207 24.93 -27.04 24.19
C ALA A 207 23.59 -27.12 23.42
N LYS A 208 22.79 -28.17 23.64
CA LYS A 208 21.48 -28.33 22.99
C LYS A 208 20.49 -27.28 23.46
N ARG A 209 20.48 -26.98 24.76
CA ARG A 209 19.63 -25.97 25.37
C ARG A 209 19.90 -24.60 24.77
N SER A 210 21.18 -24.21 24.70
CA SER A 210 21.57 -22.89 24.18
C SER A 210 21.08 -22.68 22.74
N ARG A 211 21.17 -23.71 21.89
CA ARG A 211 20.65 -23.65 20.51
C ARG A 211 19.14 -23.48 20.45
N LEU A 212 18.40 -24.30 21.21
CA LEU A 212 16.94 -24.20 21.26
C LEU A 212 16.47 -22.85 21.82
N GLU A 213 17.19 -22.30 22.80
CA GLU A 213 16.90 -20.96 23.35
C GLU A 213 17.19 -19.85 22.32
N GLU A 214 18.26 -19.98 21.54
CA GLU A 214 18.58 -19.05 20.43
C GLU A 214 17.50 -19.09 19.34
N ASP A 215 17.11 -20.28 18.88
CA ASP A 215 16.04 -20.47 17.90
C ASP A 215 14.71 -19.90 18.40
N LEU A 216 14.35 -20.19 19.66
CA LEU A 216 13.15 -19.66 20.29
C LEU A 216 13.19 -18.13 20.39
N SER A 217 14.35 -17.55 20.72
CA SER A 217 14.51 -16.09 20.77
C SER A 217 14.31 -15.47 19.39
N SER A 218 14.90 -16.06 18.35
CA SER A 218 14.75 -15.59 16.97
C SER A 218 13.29 -15.60 16.51
N ILE A 219 12.57 -16.70 16.78
CA ILE A 219 11.15 -16.82 16.45
C ILE A 219 10.30 -15.80 17.22
N ASN A 220 10.55 -15.59 18.51
CA ASN A 220 9.78 -14.61 19.29
C ASN A 220 10.02 -13.17 18.80
N THR A 221 11.25 -12.83 18.40
CA THR A 221 11.53 -11.54 17.76
C THR A 221 10.71 -11.38 16.49
N ARG A 222 10.72 -12.41 15.62
CA ARG A 222 9.94 -12.38 14.38
C ARG A 222 8.44 -12.23 14.61
N ILE A 223 7.88 -12.95 15.59
CA ILE A 223 6.46 -12.81 15.98
C ILE A 223 6.16 -11.36 16.42
N THR A 224 7.05 -10.76 17.20
CA THR A 224 6.90 -9.38 17.68
C THR A 224 6.92 -8.40 16.51
N ASP A 225 7.90 -8.52 15.61
CA ASP A 225 8.02 -7.66 14.42
C ASP A 225 6.77 -7.74 13.51
N LEU A 226 6.21 -8.94 13.34
CA LEU A 226 5.00 -9.13 12.53
C LEU A 226 3.77 -8.50 13.18
N ARG A 227 3.61 -8.64 14.50
CA ARG A 227 2.52 -8.00 15.25
C ARG A 227 2.61 -6.48 15.19
N ASP A 228 3.81 -5.94 15.43
CA ASP A 228 4.03 -4.50 15.35
C ASP A 228 3.71 -3.95 13.95
N LYS A 229 4.04 -4.70 12.89
CA LYS A 229 3.68 -4.35 11.51
C LYS A 229 2.16 -4.38 11.28
N LEU A 230 1.46 -5.42 11.76
CA LEU A 230 0.00 -5.55 11.67
C LEU A 230 -0.69 -4.37 12.35
N ASP A 231 -0.32 -4.11 13.61
CA ASP A 231 -0.91 -3.04 14.42
C ASP A 231 -0.65 -1.66 13.79
N THR A 232 0.57 -1.40 13.33
CA THR A 232 0.94 -0.13 12.68
C THR A 232 0.09 0.14 11.43
N ILE A 233 -0.15 -0.87 10.60
CA ILE A 233 -0.94 -0.69 9.37
C ILE A 233 -2.42 -0.55 9.70
N ASP A 234 -2.94 -1.37 10.62
CA ASP A 234 -4.34 -1.30 11.09
C ASP A 234 -4.65 0.10 11.67
N GLU A 235 -3.79 0.62 12.54
CA GLU A 235 -3.92 1.98 13.11
C GLU A 235 -3.99 3.04 12.02
N ARG A 236 -3.10 2.99 11.02
CA ARG A 236 -3.10 3.95 9.90
C ARG A 236 -4.36 3.83 9.06
N ILE A 237 -4.87 2.62 8.81
CA ILE A 237 -6.13 2.43 8.07
C ILE A 237 -7.32 3.00 8.84
N ILE A 238 -7.37 2.81 10.17
CA ILE A 238 -8.41 3.40 11.03
C ILE A 238 -8.35 4.94 10.95
N GLU A 239 -7.16 5.53 10.99
CA GLU A 239 -7.01 6.98 10.83
C GLU A 239 -7.51 7.48 9.47
N LEU A 240 -7.21 6.77 8.39
CA LEU A 240 -7.64 7.14 7.04
C LEU A 240 -9.16 7.06 6.88
N THR A 241 -9.78 5.99 7.40
CA THR A 241 -11.24 5.79 7.34
C THR A 241 -12.00 6.81 8.19
N SER A 242 -11.41 7.34 9.26
CA SER A 242 -12.02 8.41 10.07
C SER A 242 -12.36 9.67 9.27
N VAL A 243 -11.61 9.95 8.19
CA VAL A 243 -11.83 11.11 7.32
C VAL A 243 -13.05 10.92 6.43
N ILE A 244 -13.46 9.67 6.22
CA ILE A 244 -14.60 9.27 5.39
C ILE A 244 -15.88 9.19 6.23
N GLY A 245 -15.79 8.70 7.48
CA GLY A 245 -16.94 8.44 8.35
C GLY A 245 -17.53 9.65 9.08
N ALA A 246 -16.83 10.79 9.15
CA ALA A 246 -17.31 11.96 9.90
C ALA A 246 -18.57 12.63 9.32
N GLU A 247 -18.98 12.33 8.08
CA GLU A 247 -20.14 12.94 7.42
C GLU A 247 -21.42 12.10 7.46
N GLU A 248 -21.37 10.78 7.71
CA GLU A 248 -22.59 9.96 7.81
C GLU A 248 -23.43 10.34 9.04
N VAL A 249 -22.83 11.00 10.02
CA VAL A 249 -23.51 11.53 11.21
C VAL A 249 -24.10 12.93 10.97
N GLU A 250 -23.55 13.71 10.02
CA GLU A 250 -24.05 15.06 9.71
C GLU A 250 -25.14 15.07 8.64
N GLU A 251 -25.18 14.11 7.71
CA GLU A 251 -26.29 13.97 6.73
C GLU A 251 -27.51 13.23 7.30
N ALA A 252 -27.41 12.61 8.48
CA ALA A 252 -28.47 11.86 9.15
C ALA A 252 -29.14 12.61 10.33
N GLY A 253 -28.77 13.86 10.60
CA GLY A 253 -29.32 14.73 11.65
C GLY A 253 -30.04 15.95 11.10
#